data_AF-A0A7R9QHQ6-F1
#
_entry.id   AF-A0A7R9QHQ6-F1
#
_cell.length_a   1.000
_cell.length_b   1.000
_cell.length_c   1.000
_cell.angle_alpha   90.00
_cell.angle_beta   90.00
_cell.angle_gamma   90.00
#
_symmetry.space_group_name_H-M   'P 1'
#
loop_
_entity.id
_entity.type
_entity.pdbx_description
1 polymer ?
#
loop_
_entity_poly.entity_id
_entity_poly.type
_entity_poly.pdbx_seq_one_letter_code
_entity_poly.pdbx_strand_id
1 'polypeptide(L)' 'MAVESIPRDLRHLRACLLCSLIKSFDQFEFDGCDNCDDYLGMKNNREMVYDCTSSN' A
#
# COMPACT_ATOMS: atom_id res chain seq x y z
N MET A 1 -13.67 1.91 -3.52
CA MET A 1 -14.57 2.45 -2.46
C MET A 1 -13.76 2.64 -1.18
N ALA A 2 -14.11 3.58 -0.30
CA ALA A 2 -13.33 3.86 0.92
C ALA A 2 -13.14 2.66 1.87
N VAL A 3 -13.98 1.62 1.74
CA VAL A 3 -13.84 0.36 2.51
C VAL A 3 -12.64 -0.48 2.07
N GLU A 4 -12.20 -0.37 0.82
CA GLU A 4 -11.01 -1.08 0.30
C GLU A 4 -9.71 -0.45 0.80
N SER A 5 -9.78 0.81 1.25
CA SER A 5 -8.68 1.54 1.87
C SER A 5 -8.36 1.08 3.29
N ILE A 6 -9.29 0.36 3.94
CA ILE A 6 -9.15 -0.08 5.33
C ILE A 6 -8.39 -1.43 5.34
N PRO A 7 -7.37 -1.59 6.19
CA PRO A 7 -6.69 -2.88 6.34
C PRO A 7 -7.66 -4.01 6.67
N ARG A 8 -7.64 -5.10 5.89
CA ARG A 8 -8.52 -6.27 6.12
C ARG A 8 -8.18 -7.00 7.41
N ASP A 9 -6.92 -6.96 7.80
CA ASP A 9 -6.39 -7.48 9.05
C ASP A 9 -5.16 -6.67 9.48
N LEU A 10 -4.65 -6.95 10.69
CA LEU A 10 -3.53 -6.19 11.29
C LEU A 10 -2.16 -6.83 11.03
N ARG A 11 -2.05 -7.82 10.15
CA ARG A 11 -0.77 -8.46 9.79
C ARG A 11 -0.15 -7.74 8.61
N HIS A 12 1.18 -7.67 8.60
CA HIS A 12 1.96 -7.09 7.50
C HIS A 12 1.47 -5.69 7.08
N LEU A 13 1.06 -4.88 8.06
CA LEU A 13 0.71 -3.49 7.83
C LEU A 13 1.93 -2.70 7.40
N ARG A 14 1.71 -1.80 6.44
CA ARG A 14 2.75 -0.92 5.91
C ARG A 14 2.18 0.48 5.73
N ALA A 15 3.04 1.48 5.86
CA ALA A 15 2.73 2.87 5.62
C ALA A 15 3.39 3.33 4.32
N CYS A 16 2.64 3.96 3.43
CA CYS A 16 3.21 4.57 2.23
C CYS A 16 4.19 5.69 2.62
N LEU A 17 5.40 5.68 2.08
CA LEU A 17 6.43 6.67 2.39
C LEU A 17 6.11 8.08 1.87
N LEU A 18 5.20 8.19 0.89
CA LEU A 18 4.82 9.47 0.29
C LEU A 18 3.62 10.14 0.97
N CYS A 19 2.57 9.38 1.31
CA CYS A 19 1.32 9.93 1.86
C CYS A 19 0.91 9.37 3.23
N SER A 20 1.71 8.46 3.80
CA SER A 20 1.46 7.82 5.11
C SER A 20 0.19 6.97 5.21
N LEU A 21 -0.50 6.67 4.09
CA LEU A 21 -1.63 5.73 4.06
C LEU A 21 -1.19 4.36 4.59
N ILE A 22 -1.99 3.76 5.47
CA ILE A 22 -1.73 2.43 6.03
C ILE A 22 -2.68 1.40 5.41
N LYS A 23 -2.09 0.36 4.82
CA LYS A 23 -2.77 -0.82 4.26
C LYS A 23 -1.95 -2.08 4.56
N SER A 24 -2.53 -3.26 4.35
CA SER A 24 -1.72 -4.49 4.32
C SER A 24 -0.81 -4.52 3.09
N PHE A 25 0.27 -5.28 3.16
CA PHE A 25 1.16 -5.52 2.01
C PHE A 25 0.37 -5.98 0.77
N ASP A 26 -0.52 -6.96 0.94
CA ASP A 26 -1.30 -7.54 -0.17
C ASP A 26 -2.26 -6.52 -0.79
N GLN A 27 -2.80 -5.58 0.00
CA GLN A 27 -3.63 -4.49 -0.52
C GLN A 27 -2.80 -3.49 -1.34
N PHE A 28 -1.57 -3.19 -0.96
CA PHE A 28 -0.68 -2.36 -1.79
C PHE A 28 -0.28 -3.09 -3.08
N GLU A 29 -0.05 -4.40 -3.03
CA GLU A 29 0.27 -5.20 -4.21
C GLU A 29 -0.93 -5.30 -5.17
N PHE A 30 -2.14 -5.50 -4.65
CA PHE A 30 -3.32 -5.72 -5.48
C PHE A 30 -3.97 -4.42 -5.98
N ASP A 31 -4.09 -3.41 -5.11
CA ASP A 31 -4.81 -2.16 -5.40
C ASP A 31 -3.89 -0.96 -5.56
N GLY A 32 -2.64 -1.05 -5.11
CA GLY A 32 -1.76 0.10 -5.02
C GLY A 32 -2.09 1.04 -3.87
N CYS A 33 -1.40 2.18 -3.85
CA CYS A 33 -1.69 3.26 -2.92
C CYS A 33 -2.82 4.16 -3.46
N ASP A 34 -3.91 4.32 -2.70
CA ASP A 34 -5.08 5.10 -3.14
C ASP A 34 -4.76 6.56 -3.49
N ASN A 35 -3.68 7.10 -2.94
CA ASN A 35 -3.27 8.49 -3.14
C ASN A 35 -2.12 8.65 -4.13
N CYS A 36 -1.38 7.57 -4.42
CA CYS A 36 -0.03 7.68 -5.02
C CYS A 36 0.28 6.65 -6.11
N ASP A 37 -0.60 5.67 -6.36
CA ASP A 37 -0.30 4.59 -7.32
C ASP A 37 -0.07 5.10 -8.74
N ASP A 38 -0.75 6.18 -9.15
CA ASP A 38 -0.58 6.80 -10.47
C ASP A 38 0.87 7.21 -10.78
N TYR A 39 1.68 7.48 -9.76
CA TYR A 39 3.09 7.86 -9.89
C TYR A 39 4.05 6.77 -9.40
N LEU A 40 3.66 6.00 -8.38
CA LEU A 40 4.51 4.98 -7.76
C LEU A 40 4.41 3.60 -8.45
N GLY A 41 3.33 3.31 -9.19
CA GLY A 41 3.17 2.07 -9.96
C GLY A 41 3.37 0.80 -9.12
N MET A 42 2.71 0.72 -7.95
CA MET A 42 2.91 -0.35 -6.97
C MET A 42 2.05 -1.59 -7.28
N LYS A 43 0.96 -1.39 -8.03
CA LYS A 43 0.03 -2.44 -8.42
C LYS A 43 0.71 -3.56 -9.23
N ASN A 44 0.50 -4.80 -8.79
CA ASN A 44 1.15 -6.02 -9.29
C ASN A 44 2.68 -6.00 -9.22
N ASN A 45 3.27 -5.11 -8.42
CA ASN A 45 4.72 -4.97 -8.30
C ASN A 45 5.17 -5.00 -6.83
N ARG A 46 5.45 -6.21 -6.34
CA ARG A 46 5.88 -6.45 -4.95
C ARG A 46 7.15 -5.69 -4.56
N GLU A 47 8.11 -5.56 -5.49
CA GLU A 47 9.36 -4.83 -5.23
C GLU A 47 9.07 -3.35 -4.97
N MET A 48 8.23 -2.74 -5.80
CA MET A 48 7.81 -1.34 -5.60
C MET A 48 7.03 -1.16 -4.30
N VAL A 49 6.24 -2.15 -3.86
CA VAL A 49 5.60 -2.11 -2.53
C VAL A 49 6.65 -2.06 -1.43
N TYR A 50 7.71 -2.87 -1.48
CA TYR A 50 8.77 -2.83 -0.48
C TYR A 50 9.53 -1.50 -0.49
N ASP A 51 9.83 -0.95 -1.67
CA ASP A 51 10.61 0.29 -1.80
C ASP A 51 9.83 1.55 -1.42
N CYS A 52 8.52 1.58 -1.67
CA CYS A 52 7.69 2.75 -1.45
C CYS A 52 6.86 2.71 -0.14
N THR A 53 7.00 1.67 0.68
CA THR A 53 6.30 1.56 1.98
C THR A 53 7.21 1.07 3.11
N SER A 54 6.95 1.53 4.34
CA SER A 54 7.63 1.09 5.58
C SER A 54 6.72 0.21 6.45
N SER A 55 7.29 -0.77 7.14
CA SER A 55 6.60 -1.51 8.22
C SER A 55 6.95 -1.03 9.64
N ASN A 56 7.72 0.07 9.73
CA ASN A 56 8.11 0.74 10.97
C ASN A 56 7.69 2.21 10.93
#